data_AF-A0A5D3YMK0-F1
#
_entry.id   AF-A0A5D3YMK0-F1
#
_cell.length_a   1.000
_cell.length_b   1.000
_cell.length_c   1.000
_cell.angle_alpha   90.00
_cell.angle_beta   90.00
_cell.angle_gamma   90.00
#
_symmetry.space_group_name_H-M   'P 1'
#
loop_
_entity.id
_entity.type
_entity.pdbx_description
1 polymer ?
#
loop_
_entity_poly.entity_id
_entity_poly.type
_entity_poly.pdbx_seq_one_letter_code
_entity_poly.pdbx_strand_id
1 'polypeptide(L)'
;MEASLKAFMKEIIDYAGLFPPSDLSLDPAIKNYSKYRSCEDRWMLSRFIIPALDLDQLAPYGDTLFKKADNPYSFSVLGKGTETMSEFEDHLQQITAAVNQFHDTHGSSVRTDMLEIKLPREVVFANDADLFADAYTLAVQELSKSSLTPNRLFFEGYFEKNWKKDISLLLDTMQSSNESIDTDHVDSIGYKLRCGGIEADMFPSVQQVSFALTEARKNNVALKATAGLHHPVRHYADSVQTKMHGFLNVFGGAMLGYAHDLSASELSEIISEEDPEQFIFTDDGFEWNDLHISTDDINELREVALISYGSCSFDEPREDLQNLGLMS
;
A
#
# COMPACT_ATOMS: atom_id res chain seq x y z
N MET A 1 -15.88 19.78 -3.92
CA MET A 1 -14.68 18.98 -3.65
C MET A 1 -13.58 19.54 -4.50
N GLU A 2 -12.51 19.99 -3.85
CA GLU A 2 -11.33 20.61 -4.46
C GLU A 2 -10.59 19.63 -5.38
N ALA A 3 -9.99 20.13 -6.46
CA ALA A 3 -9.29 19.30 -7.43
C ALA A 3 -8.10 18.54 -6.82
N SER A 4 -7.33 19.15 -5.92
CA SER A 4 -6.20 18.52 -5.22
C SER A 4 -6.62 17.34 -4.34
N LEU A 5 -7.73 17.44 -3.60
CA LEU A 5 -8.24 16.33 -2.79
C LEU A 5 -8.65 15.16 -3.68
N LYS A 6 -9.28 15.46 -4.82
CA LYS A 6 -9.65 14.45 -5.80
C LYS A 6 -8.41 13.74 -6.36
N ALA A 7 -7.35 14.48 -6.70
CA ALA A 7 -6.08 13.91 -7.15
C ALA A 7 -5.42 13.05 -6.07
N PHE A 8 -5.40 13.55 -4.82
CA PHE A 8 -4.82 12.88 -3.66
C PHE A 8 -5.50 11.53 -3.40
N MET A 9 -6.83 11.52 -3.29
CA MET A 9 -7.58 10.35 -2.84
C MET A 9 -7.94 9.38 -3.99
N LYS A 10 -7.66 9.73 -5.24
CA LYS A 10 -7.96 8.86 -6.39
C LYS A 10 -7.25 7.51 -6.27
N GLU A 11 -8.06 6.45 -6.30
CA GLU A 11 -7.61 5.05 -6.25
C GLU A 11 -6.57 4.79 -5.13
N ILE A 12 -6.72 5.44 -3.97
CA ILE A 12 -5.77 5.32 -2.86
C ILE A 12 -6.09 4.17 -1.92
N ILE A 13 -7.36 3.76 -1.82
CA ILE A 13 -7.81 2.79 -0.83
C ILE A 13 -7.84 1.39 -1.43
N ASP A 14 -6.88 0.55 -1.04
CA ASP A 14 -6.99 -0.90 -1.22
C ASP A 14 -7.86 -1.46 -0.10
N TYR A 15 -9.01 -2.06 -0.47
CA TYR A 15 -9.96 -2.59 0.49
C TYR A 15 -9.47 -3.93 1.05
N ALA A 16 -9.25 -3.95 2.37
CA ALA A 16 -8.64 -5.02 3.15
C ALA A 16 -9.66 -5.64 4.14
N GLY A 17 -10.93 -5.79 3.74
CA GLY A 17 -12.01 -6.20 4.64
C GLY A 17 -11.82 -7.57 5.32
N LEU A 18 -10.98 -8.44 4.74
CA LEU A 18 -10.63 -9.75 5.31
C LEU A 18 -9.69 -9.66 6.51
N PHE A 19 -9.07 -8.51 6.74
CA PHE A 19 -8.03 -8.34 7.74
C PHE A 19 -8.54 -7.57 8.95
N PRO A 20 -7.94 -7.78 10.13
CA PRO A 20 -8.29 -7.03 11.33
C PRO A 20 -8.16 -5.50 11.13
N PRO A 21 -8.98 -4.70 11.84
CA PRO A 21 -9.97 -5.12 12.83
C PRO A 21 -11.31 -5.64 12.26
N SER A 22 -11.61 -5.44 10.97
CA SER A 22 -12.90 -5.85 10.43
C SER A 22 -13.07 -7.37 10.36
N ASP A 23 -12.01 -8.09 10.01
CA ASP A 23 -11.92 -9.57 10.05
C ASP A 23 -13.14 -10.27 9.42
N LEU A 24 -13.61 -9.75 8.28
CA LEU A 24 -14.78 -10.31 7.60
C LEU A 24 -14.42 -11.63 6.93
N SER A 25 -15.40 -12.53 6.85
CA SER A 25 -15.30 -13.66 5.93
C SER A 25 -15.38 -13.21 4.47
N LEU A 26 -14.97 -14.08 3.54
CA LEU A 26 -14.85 -13.72 2.12
C LEU A 26 -16.15 -13.21 1.50
N ASP A 27 -17.28 -13.86 1.78
CA ASP A 27 -18.59 -13.50 1.20
C ASP A 27 -19.04 -12.06 1.53
N PRO A 28 -19.09 -11.61 2.79
CA PRO A 28 -19.41 -10.22 3.09
C PRO A 28 -18.34 -9.25 2.56
N ALA A 29 -17.05 -9.59 2.62
CA ALA A 29 -15.99 -8.72 2.13
C ALA A 29 -16.10 -8.46 0.62
N ILE A 30 -16.25 -9.50 -0.21
CA ILE A 30 -16.33 -9.34 -1.67
C ILE A 30 -17.63 -8.64 -2.09
N LYS A 31 -18.73 -8.85 -1.36
CA LYS A 31 -20.00 -8.14 -1.58
C LYS A 31 -19.90 -6.67 -1.22
N ASN A 32 -19.21 -6.33 -0.12
CA ASN A 32 -18.92 -4.94 0.24
C ASN A 32 -18.08 -4.27 -0.85
N TYR A 33 -17.00 -4.92 -1.29
CA TYR A 33 -16.18 -4.42 -2.41
C TYR A 33 -17.02 -4.19 -3.68
N SER A 34 -17.90 -5.13 -4.03
CA SER A 34 -18.82 -4.97 -5.16
C SER A 34 -19.77 -3.77 -5.01
N LYS A 35 -20.27 -3.52 -3.79
CA LYS A 35 -21.11 -2.35 -3.48
C LYS A 35 -20.32 -1.06 -3.64
N TYR A 36 -19.10 -1.00 -3.09
CA TYR A 36 -18.24 0.18 -3.17
C TYR A 36 -17.85 0.52 -4.62
N ARG A 37 -17.62 -0.47 -5.48
CA ARG A 37 -17.38 -0.26 -6.92
C ARG A 37 -18.55 0.41 -7.65
N SER A 38 -19.75 0.39 -7.07
CA SER A 38 -20.97 0.96 -7.64
C SER A 38 -21.44 2.23 -6.92
N CYS A 39 -20.73 2.69 -5.88
CA CYS A 39 -21.10 3.88 -5.13
C CYS A 39 -20.57 5.16 -5.81
N GLU A 40 -21.03 6.32 -5.33
CA GLU A 40 -20.60 7.64 -5.84
C GLU A 40 -19.10 7.87 -5.64
N ASP A 41 -18.58 7.47 -4.48
CA ASP A 41 -17.17 7.66 -4.10
C ASP A 41 -16.21 6.57 -4.62
N ARG A 42 -16.67 5.72 -5.55
CA ARG A 42 -15.86 4.62 -6.11
C ARG A 42 -14.51 5.07 -6.70
N TRP A 43 -14.35 6.35 -7.00
CA TRP A 43 -13.12 6.94 -7.52
C TRP A 43 -11.95 6.90 -6.50
N MET A 44 -12.23 6.68 -5.21
CA MET A 44 -11.20 6.48 -4.17
C MET A 44 -10.77 5.01 -4.02
N LEU A 45 -11.62 4.09 -4.50
CA LEU A 45 -11.44 2.66 -4.35
C LEU A 45 -10.43 2.13 -5.37
N SER A 46 -9.48 1.34 -4.90
CA SER A 46 -8.48 0.67 -5.71
C SER A 46 -8.76 -0.84 -5.73
N ARG A 47 -7.93 -1.65 -5.06
CA ARG A 47 -7.92 -3.11 -5.19
C ARG A 47 -8.61 -3.78 -4.01
N PHE A 48 -9.05 -5.02 -4.20
CA PHE A 48 -9.39 -5.92 -3.11
C PHE A 48 -8.12 -6.67 -2.67
N ILE A 49 -7.73 -6.57 -1.39
CA ILE A 49 -6.59 -7.32 -0.86
C ILE A 49 -7.06 -8.73 -0.47
N ILE A 50 -6.39 -9.75 -0.99
CA ILE A 50 -6.70 -11.16 -0.71
C ILE A 50 -5.43 -12.01 -0.61
N PRO A 51 -5.34 -12.97 0.33
CA PRO A 51 -4.27 -13.95 0.32
C PRO A 51 -4.22 -14.74 -1.00
N ALA A 52 -3.03 -14.95 -1.55
CA ALA A 52 -2.87 -15.64 -2.83
C ALA A 52 -3.55 -17.01 -2.87
N LEU A 53 -3.48 -17.73 -1.75
CA LEU A 53 -4.01 -19.09 -1.63
C LEU A 53 -5.53 -19.14 -1.36
N ASP A 54 -6.19 -17.99 -1.24
CA ASP A 54 -7.65 -17.88 -1.11
C ASP A 54 -8.33 -17.42 -2.41
N LEU A 55 -7.56 -17.21 -3.50
CA LEU A 55 -8.10 -16.76 -4.79
C LEU A 55 -9.11 -17.75 -5.39
N ASP A 56 -8.93 -19.06 -5.19
CA ASP A 56 -9.84 -20.08 -5.71
C ASP A 56 -11.22 -20.04 -5.05
N GLN A 57 -11.30 -19.56 -3.81
CA GLN A 57 -12.55 -19.36 -3.08
C GLN A 57 -13.45 -18.29 -3.73
N LEU A 58 -12.91 -17.49 -4.65
CA LEU A 58 -13.68 -16.51 -5.42
C LEU A 58 -14.44 -17.11 -6.63
N ALA A 59 -14.21 -18.39 -6.97
CA ALA A 59 -14.87 -19.05 -8.09
C ALA A 59 -16.40 -18.88 -8.13
N PRO A 60 -17.15 -18.98 -6.99
CA PRO A 60 -18.61 -18.80 -6.98
C PRO A 60 -19.10 -17.39 -7.39
N TYR A 61 -18.23 -16.38 -7.36
CA TYR A 61 -18.59 -15.00 -7.68
C TYR A 61 -18.37 -14.63 -9.15
N GLY A 62 -17.80 -15.53 -9.95
CA GLY A 62 -17.49 -15.28 -11.36
C GLY A 62 -18.70 -14.86 -12.19
N ASP A 63 -19.77 -15.66 -12.15
CA ASP A 63 -21.00 -15.39 -12.93
C ASP A 63 -21.92 -14.36 -12.25
N THR A 64 -21.83 -14.23 -10.92
CA THR A 64 -22.75 -13.39 -10.14
C THR A 64 -22.26 -11.96 -9.98
N LEU A 65 -20.95 -11.75 -9.87
CA LEU A 65 -20.31 -10.44 -9.70
C LEU A 65 -19.39 -10.09 -10.88
N PHE A 66 -18.35 -10.88 -11.14
CA PHE A 66 -17.24 -10.45 -12.00
C PHE A 66 -17.65 -10.22 -13.46
N LYS A 67 -18.33 -11.19 -14.08
CA LYS A 67 -18.79 -11.10 -15.49
C LYS A 67 -19.89 -10.06 -15.73
N LYS A 68 -20.51 -9.55 -14.66
CA LYS A 68 -21.59 -8.55 -14.73
C LYS A 68 -21.11 -7.12 -14.57
N ALA A 69 -19.86 -6.92 -14.14
CA ALA A 69 -19.31 -5.58 -13.97
C ALA A 69 -18.83 -5.00 -15.30
N ASP A 70 -18.96 -3.67 -15.44
CA ASP A 70 -18.49 -2.95 -16.63
C ASP A 70 -16.96 -2.97 -16.76
N ASN A 71 -16.27 -3.04 -15.64
CA ASN A 71 -14.81 -3.10 -15.56
C ASN A 71 -14.36 -4.35 -14.78
N PRO A 72 -13.14 -4.87 -15.01
CA PRO A 72 -12.59 -5.97 -14.25
C PRO A 72 -12.50 -5.67 -12.75
N TYR A 73 -12.59 -6.70 -11.91
CA TYR A 73 -12.26 -6.59 -10.49
C TYR A 73 -10.74 -6.62 -10.33
N SER A 74 -10.17 -5.64 -9.63
CA SER A 74 -8.73 -5.55 -9.40
C SER A 74 -8.37 -6.08 -8.01
N PHE A 75 -7.34 -6.91 -7.95
CA PHE A 75 -6.88 -7.55 -6.72
C PHE A 75 -5.42 -7.19 -6.42
N SER A 76 -5.13 -6.98 -5.14
CA SER A 76 -3.78 -7.00 -4.59
C SER A 76 -3.59 -8.33 -3.89
N VAL A 77 -2.65 -9.13 -4.38
CA VAL A 77 -2.39 -10.48 -3.91
C VAL A 77 -1.44 -10.41 -2.73
N LEU A 78 -1.79 -11.03 -1.61
CA LEU A 78 -0.97 -11.07 -0.41
C LEU A 78 -0.27 -12.42 -0.26
N GLY A 79 1.07 -12.40 -0.25
CA GLY A 79 1.91 -13.52 0.13
C GLY A 79 2.07 -13.63 1.66
N LYS A 80 2.29 -14.85 2.16
CA LYS A 80 2.57 -15.11 3.57
C LYS A 80 4.05 -14.86 3.90
N GLY A 81 4.36 -14.68 5.18
CA GLY A 81 5.74 -14.68 5.65
C GLY A 81 6.35 -16.09 5.64
N THR A 82 7.63 -16.19 5.33
CA THR A 82 8.42 -17.43 5.32
C THR A 82 9.65 -17.30 6.21
N GLU A 83 10.22 -18.41 6.68
CA GLU A 83 11.41 -18.36 7.52
C GLU A 83 12.69 -18.39 6.66
N THR A 84 12.69 -19.17 5.59
CA THR A 84 13.87 -19.41 4.73
C THR A 84 13.67 -19.01 3.27
N MET A 85 14.76 -18.83 2.52
CA MET A 85 14.77 -18.57 1.08
C MET A 85 14.18 -19.73 0.29
N SER A 86 14.39 -20.98 0.73
CA SER A 86 13.78 -22.14 0.08
C SER A 86 12.25 -22.13 0.24
N GLU A 87 11.75 -21.83 1.44
CA GLU A 87 10.30 -21.70 1.67
C GLU A 87 9.71 -20.52 0.91
N PHE A 88 10.49 -19.45 0.73
CA PHE A 88 10.11 -18.28 -0.05
C PHE A 88 9.96 -18.61 -1.54
N GLU A 89 10.93 -19.31 -2.13
CA GLU A 89 10.87 -19.81 -3.50
C GLU A 89 9.62 -20.68 -3.71
N ASP A 90 9.42 -21.69 -2.85
CA ASP A 90 8.25 -22.56 -2.89
C ASP A 90 6.95 -21.77 -2.79
N HIS A 91 6.92 -20.73 -1.95
CA HIS A 91 5.75 -19.90 -1.80
C HIS A 91 5.47 -19.03 -3.02
N LEU A 92 6.49 -18.41 -3.63
CA LEU A 92 6.33 -17.64 -4.86
C LEU A 92 5.78 -18.52 -6.00
N GLN A 93 6.25 -19.77 -6.13
CA GLN A 93 5.72 -20.72 -7.10
C GLN A 93 4.23 -21.04 -6.86
N GLN A 94 3.83 -21.20 -5.59
CA GLN A 94 2.42 -21.38 -5.24
C GLN A 94 1.57 -20.16 -5.59
N ILE A 95 2.09 -18.94 -5.38
CA ILE A 95 1.42 -17.69 -5.76
C ILE A 95 1.22 -17.65 -7.28
N THR A 96 2.28 -17.90 -8.07
CA THR A 96 2.19 -17.93 -9.54
C THR A 96 1.15 -18.93 -10.03
N ALA A 97 1.14 -20.15 -9.46
CA ALA A 97 0.16 -21.17 -9.79
C ALA A 97 -1.29 -20.74 -9.45
N ALA A 98 -1.50 -20.18 -8.25
CA ALA A 98 -2.82 -19.72 -7.81
C ALA A 98 -3.35 -18.57 -8.69
N VAL A 99 -2.49 -17.60 -9.03
CA VAL A 99 -2.85 -16.48 -9.92
C VAL A 99 -3.21 -16.99 -11.32
N ASN A 100 -2.40 -17.88 -11.91
CA ASN A 100 -2.71 -18.45 -13.22
C ASN A 100 -4.06 -19.19 -13.21
N GLN A 101 -4.32 -20.02 -12.20
CA GLN A 101 -5.61 -20.72 -12.06
C GLN A 101 -6.79 -19.75 -11.90
N PHE A 102 -6.60 -18.66 -11.15
CA PHE A 102 -7.61 -17.63 -10.96
C PHE A 102 -7.98 -16.95 -12.29
N HIS A 103 -6.98 -16.61 -13.10
CA HIS A 103 -7.19 -16.06 -14.45
C HIS A 103 -7.76 -17.08 -15.43
N ASP A 104 -7.37 -18.36 -15.35
CA ASP A 104 -8.00 -19.42 -16.14
C ASP A 104 -9.51 -19.54 -15.86
N THR A 105 -9.90 -19.31 -14.60
CA THR A 105 -11.29 -19.41 -14.14
C THR A 105 -12.13 -18.19 -14.54
N HIS A 106 -11.56 -16.99 -14.44
CA HIS A 106 -12.32 -15.72 -14.55
C HIS A 106 -12.00 -14.88 -15.80
N GLY A 107 -10.93 -15.23 -16.53
CA GLY A 107 -10.46 -14.55 -17.72
C GLY A 107 -10.26 -13.05 -17.49
N SER A 108 -10.62 -12.24 -18.48
CA SER A 108 -10.47 -10.79 -18.44
C SER A 108 -11.42 -10.07 -17.45
N SER A 109 -12.25 -10.79 -16.69
CA SER A 109 -13.15 -10.18 -15.69
C SER A 109 -12.43 -9.78 -14.40
N VAL A 110 -11.17 -10.21 -14.25
CA VAL A 110 -10.34 -9.95 -13.07
C VAL A 110 -8.96 -9.47 -13.49
N ARG A 111 -8.26 -8.79 -12.56
CA ARG A 111 -6.88 -8.33 -12.70
C ARG A 111 -6.14 -8.52 -11.38
N THR A 112 -4.86 -8.86 -11.46
CA THR A 112 -3.97 -9.02 -10.31
C THR A 112 -2.71 -8.21 -10.60
N ASP A 113 -2.69 -6.95 -10.16
CA ASP A 113 -1.65 -6.00 -10.58
C ASP A 113 -0.55 -5.86 -9.51
N MET A 114 -0.80 -6.32 -8.29
CA MET A 114 0.11 -6.13 -7.17
C MET A 114 0.32 -7.41 -6.36
N LEU A 115 1.58 -7.69 -6.02
CA LEU A 115 1.96 -8.65 -4.99
C LEU A 115 2.46 -7.88 -3.78
N GLU A 116 1.89 -8.15 -2.61
CA GLU A 116 2.40 -7.69 -1.33
C GLU A 116 2.97 -8.88 -0.56
N ILE A 117 4.22 -8.82 -0.11
CA ILE A 117 4.86 -9.97 0.54
C ILE A 117 5.90 -9.53 1.58
N LYS A 118 6.24 -10.42 2.51
CA LYS A 118 7.35 -10.23 3.45
C LYS A 118 8.59 -10.89 2.90
N LEU A 119 9.75 -10.30 3.17
CA LEU A 119 11.02 -11.01 2.98
C LEU A 119 11.14 -12.19 3.95
N PRO A 120 11.91 -13.23 3.60
CA PRO A 120 12.13 -14.35 4.49
C PRO A 120 12.85 -13.91 5.76
N ARG A 121 12.49 -14.51 6.89
CA ARG A 121 13.07 -14.13 8.17
C ARG A 121 14.59 -14.24 8.17
N GLU A 122 15.17 -15.28 7.59
CA GLU A 122 16.63 -15.45 7.54
C GLU A 122 17.33 -14.30 6.79
N VAL A 123 16.71 -13.79 5.72
CA VAL A 123 17.24 -12.67 4.92
C VAL A 123 17.21 -11.39 5.74
N VAL A 124 16.08 -11.13 6.39
CA VAL A 124 15.90 -9.98 7.30
C VAL A 124 16.91 -10.03 8.46
N PHE A 125 17.11 -11.19 9.07
CA PHE A 125 18.03 -11.38 10.19
C PHE A 125 19.50 -11.26 9.78
N ALA A 126 19.87 -11.74 8.59
CA ALA A 126 21.22 -11.60 8.07
C ALA A 126 21.58 -10.12 7.82
N ASN A 127 20.60 -9.31 7.41
CA ASN A 127 20.74 -7.87 7.17
C ASN A 127 21.92 -7.58 6.23
N ASP A 128 21.90 -8.27 5.09
CA ASP A 128 22.96 -8.34 4.09
C ASP A 128 22.41 -7.97 2.71
N ALA A 129 23.13 -7.10 1.99
CA ALA A 129 22.68 -6.55 0.72
C ALA A 129 22.51 -7.63 -0.35
N ASP A 130 23.43 -8.59 -0.41
CA ASP A 130 23.44 -9.63 -1.44
C ASP A 130 22.24 -10.57 -1.22
N LEU A 131 21.95 -10.94 0.03
CA LEU A 131 20.77 -11.75 0.34
C LEU A 131 19.44 -11.04 0.07
N PHE A 132 19.36 -9.71 0.29
CA PHE A 132 18.19 -8.93 -0.13
C PHE A 132 18.03 -8.94 -1.65
N ALA A 133 19.12 -8.68 -2.39
CA ALA A 133 19.13 -8.68 -3.85
C ALA A 133 18.75 -10.06 -4.42
N ASP A 134 19.23 -11.15 -3.83
CA ASP A 134 18.86 -12.51 -4.20
C ASP A 134 17.36 -12.76 -4.01
N ALA A 135 16.78 -12.33 -2.89
CA ALA A 135 15.35 -12.47 -2.62
C ALA A 135 14.50 -11.67 -3.62
N TYR A 136 14.88 -10.44 -3.94
CA TYR A 136 14.20 -9.62 -4.94
C TYR A 136 14.30 -10.24 -6.34
N THR A 137 15.50 -10.65 -6.74
CA THR A 137 15.76 -11.28 -8.04
C THR A 137 14.93 -12.55 -8.20
N LEU A 138 14.88 -13.39 -7.17
CA LEU A 138 14.07 -14.60 -7.17
C LEU A 138 12.59 -14.31 -7.38
N ALA A 139 12.05 -13.30 -6.68
CA ALA A 139 10.64 -12.90 -6.81
C ALA A 139 10.33 -12.34 -8.22
N VAL A 140 11.20 -11.48 -8.75
CA VAL A 140 11.07 -10.90 -10.10
C VAL A 140 11.10 -12.01 -11.16
N GLN A 141 12.04 -12.94 -11.06
CA GLN A 141 12.17 -14.05 -12.00
C GLN A 141 10.98 -15.00 -11.95
N GLU A 142 10.47 -15.32 -10.76
CA GLU A 142 9.32 -16.20 -10.60
C GLU A 142 8.04 -15.58 -11.21
N LEU A 143 7.73 -14.33 -10.89
CA LEU A 143 6.56 -13.66 -11.47
C LEU A 143 6.74 -13.43 -12.98
N SER A 144 7.95 -13.19 -13.47
CA SER A 144 8.17 -13.05 -14.93
C SER A 144 7.88 -14.31 -15.76
N LYS A 145 7.59 -15.47 -15.12
CA LYS A 145 7.22 -16.71 -15.82
C LYS A 145 5.82 -16.66 -16.44
N SER A 146 4.97 -15.73 -16.03
CA SER A 146 3.61 -15.56 -16.57
C SER A 146 3.32 -14.10 -16.83
N SER A 147 2.54 -13.78 -17.86
CA SER A 147 2.05 -12.42 -18.08
C SER A 147 0.81 -12.08 -17.24
N LEU A 148 0.28 -13.06 -16.50
CA LEU A 148 -0.94 -12.92 -15.68
C LEU A 148 -0.63 -12.58 -14.22
N THR A 149 0.62 -12.77 -13.80
CA THR A 149 1.10 -12.44 -12.45
C THR A 149 1.18 -10.94 -12.23
N PRO A 150 1.23 -10.49 -10.96
CA PRO A 150 1.46 -9.10 -10.63
C PRO A 150 2.76 -8.53 -11.23
N ASN A 151 2.66 -7.33 -11.81
CA ASN A 151 3.81 -6.59 -12.36
C ASN A 151 4.46 -5.64 -11.36
N ARG A 152 3.83 -5.37 -10.22
CA ARG A 152 4.42 -4.58 -9.12
C ARG A 152 4.49 -5.40 -7.84
N LEU A 153 5.67 -5.47 -7.24
CA LEU A 153 5.90 -6.19 -5.98
C LEU A 153 6.18 -5.19 -4.86
N PHE A 154 5.55 -5.36 -3.71
CA PHE A 154 5.83 -4.54 -2.53
C PHE A 154 6.25 -5.42 -1.36
N PHE A 155 7.47 -5.17 -0.87
CA PHE A 155 8.02 -5.89 0.27
C PHE A 155 7.78 -5.11 1.56
N GLU A 156 7.18 -5.77 2.56
CA GLU A 156 6.88 -5.13 3.85
C GLU A 156 8.18 -4.86 4.62
N GLY A 157 8.39 -3.59 4.96
CA GLY A 157 9.47 -3.18 5.85
C GLY A 157 9.16 -3.48 7.31
N TYR A 158 10.18 -3.34 8.15
CA TYR A 158 10.12 -3.68 9.56
C TYR A 158 10.85 -2.64 10.41
N PHE A 159 10.39 -2.50 11.65
CA PHE A 159 10.89 -1.53 12.61
C PHE A 159 11.58 -2.20 13.80
N GLU A 160 12.62 -2.99 13.49
CA GLU A 160 13.45 -3.68 14.48
C GLU A 160 14.39 -2.70 15.22
N LYS A 161 15.17 -3.20 16.20
CA LYS A 161 16.04 -2.37 17.05
C LYS A 161 16.95 -1.41 16.27
N ASN A 162 17.42 -1.79 15.08
CA ASN A 162 18.31 -1.00 14.22
C ASN A 162 17.61 -0.47 12.96
N TRP A 163 16.30 -0.24 13.03
CA TRP A 163 15.43 0.13 11.90
C TRP A 163 16.01 1.18 10.95
N LYS A 164 16.79 2.16 11.42
CA LYS A 164 17.45 3.13 10.53
C LYS A 164 18.38 2.46 9.53
N LYS A 165 19.28 1.62 10.03
CA LYS A 165 20.24 0.87 9.20
C LYS A 165 19.49 -0.11 8.31
N ASP A 166 18.51 -0.80 8.88
CA ASP A 166 17.81 -1.88 8.19
C ASP A 166 16.94 -1.33 7.05
N ILE A 167 16.24 -0.21 7.27
CA ILE A 167 15.43 0.46 6.25
C ILE A 167 16.30 1.08 5.15
N SER A 168 17.40 1.75 5.50
CA SER A 168 18.32 2.28 4.47
C SER A 168 18.88 1.14 3.62
N LEU A 169 19.39 0.06 4.21
CA LEU A 169 19.92 -1.08 3.45
C LEU A 169 18.85 -1.72 2.55
N LEU A 170 17.64 -1.89 3.07
CA LEU A 170 16.52 -2.46 2.32
C LEU A 170 16.16 -1.60 1.10
N LEU A 171 16.03 -0.28 1.27
CA LEU A 171 15.65 0.66 0.22
C LEU A 171 16.78 0.92 -0.80
N ASP A 172 18.02 1.02 -0.35
CA ASP A 172 19.19 1.15 -1.23
C ASP A 172 19.29 -0.11 -2.13
N THR A 173 19.09 -1.30 -1.55
CA THR A 173 19.09 -2.55 -2.31
C THR A 173 17.89 -2.63 -3.27
N MET A 174 16.73 -2.10 -2.87
CA MET A 174 15.56 -2.03 -3.77
C MET A 174 15.83 -1.15 -4.99
N GLN A 175 16.44 0.02 -4.79
CA GLN A 175 16.81 0.93 -5.88
C GLN A 175 17.78 0.25 -6.86
N SER A 176 18.84 -0.38 -6.35
CA SER A 176 19.82 -1.06 -7.20
C SER A 176 19.21 -2.27 -7.94
N SER A 177 18.27 -2.96 -7.30
CA SER A 177 17.55 -4.07 -7.91
C SER A 177 16.60 -3.58 -9.01
N ASN A 178 15.87 -2.49 -8.79
CA ASN A 178 15.02 -1.86 -9.82
C ASN A 178 15.81 -1.47 -11.07
N GLU A 179 17.02 -0.95 -10.93
CA GLU A 179 17.90 -0.64 -12.06
C GLU A 179 18.38 -1.88 -12.83
N SER A 180 18.31 -3.06 -12.18
CA SER A 180 18.79 -4.33 -12.71
C SER A 180 17.66 -5.25 -13.20
N ILE A 181 16.39 -4.84 -13.11
CA ILE A 181 15.25 -5.60 -13.62
C ILE A 181 15.35 -5.66 -15.15
N ASP A 182 15.61 -6.86 -15.69
CA ASP A 182 15.75 -7.15 -17.12
C ASP A 182 14.64 -8.11 -17.59
N THR A 183 13.40 -7.68 -17.44
CA THR A 183 12.19 -8.41 -17.85
C THR A 183 11.15 -7.43 -18.37
N ASP A 184 10.38 -7.85 -19.38
CA ASP A 184 9.30 -7.02 -19.96
C ASP A 184 7.99 -7.10 -19.14
N HIS A 185 7.96 -7.87 -18.03
CA HIS A 185 6.74 -8.11 -17.26
C HIS A 185 6.68 -7.35 -15.93
N VAL A 186 7.72 -7.46 -15.10
CA VAL A 186 7.74 -6.81 -13.79
C VAL A 186 8.26 -5.40 -13.95
N ASP A 187 7.44 -4.41 -13.60
CA ASP A 187 7.76 -3.00 -13.77
C ASP A 187 8.72 -2.50 -12.67
N SER A 188 8.47 -2.91 -11.42
CA SER A 188 9.21 -2.39 -10.26
C SER A 188 8.96 -3.21 -9.01
N ILE A 189 9.94 -3.18 -8.11
CA ILE A 189 9.77 -3.49 -6.69
C ILE A 189 9.64 -2.21 -5.87
N GLY A 190 8.81 -2.27 -4.83
CA GLY A 190 8.47 -1.15 -3.97
C GLY A 190 8.48 -1.52 -2.50
N TYR A 191 8.37 -0.48 -1.67
CA TYR A 191 8.35 -0.58 -0.23
C TYR A 191 6.92 -0.57 0.32
N LYS A 192 6.57 -1.57 1.12
CA LYS A 192 5.32 -1.60 1.87
C LYS A 192 5.58 -1.15 3.31
N LEU A 193 5.09 0.04 3.63
CA LEU A 193 5.19 0.64 4.96
C LEU A 193 4.01 0.19 5.83
N ARG A 194 4.28 -0.51 6.92
CA ARG A 194 3.27 -0.73 7.97
C ARG A 194 3.11 0.51 8.82
N CYS A 195 1.88 0.98 9.02
CA CYS A 195 1.56 2.16 9.83
C CYS A 195 0.77 1.83 11.12
N GLY A 196 0.44 0.55 11.37
CA GLY A 196 -0.28 0.15 12.57
C GLY A 196 -0.66 -1.33 12.64
N GLY A 197 -1.59 -1.62 13.56
CA GLY A 197 -2.17 -2.93 13.82
C GLY A 197 -3.26 -2.87 14.88
N ILE A 198 -3.55 -4.00 15.53
CA ILE A 198 -4.57 -4.13 16.59
C ILE A 198 -4.03 -3.96 18.02
N GLU A 199 -2.72 -3.77 18.18
CA GLU A 199 -2.00 -3.62 19.44
C GLU A 199 -1.13 -2.36 19.37
N ALA A 200 -0.93 -1.72 20.53
CA ALA A 200 -0.27 -0.42 20.63
C ALA A 200 1.16 -0.39 20.07
N ASP A 201 1.90 -1.49 20.20
CA ASP A 201 3.29 -1.62 19.78
C ASP A 201 3.46 -1.90 18.27
N MET A 202 2.38 -2.22 17.56
CA MET A 202 2.37 -2.34 16.09
C MET A 202 2.33 -0.98 15.38
N PHE A 203 2.13 0.11 16.10
CA PHE A 203 2.15 1.47 15.55
C PHE A 203 3.58 2.02 15.58
N PRO A 204 4.24 2.20 14.42
CA PRO A 204 5.56 2.81 14.40
C PRO A 204 5.51 4.24 14.91
N SER A 205 6.63 4.74 15.44
CA SER A 205 6.73 6.13 15.86
C SER A 205 6.68 7.09 14.67
N VAL A 206 6.41 8.37 14.95
CA VAL A 206 6.51 9.46 13.97
C VAL A 206 7.89 9.46 13.29
N GLN A 207 8.96 9.24 14.06
CA GLN A 207 10.32 9.24 13.55
C GLN A 207 10.59 8.06 12.62
N GLN A 208 10.02 6.89 12.92
CA GLN A 208 10.13 5.70 12.10
C GLN A 208 9.44 5.88 10.75
N VAL A 209 8.20 6.38 10.76
CA VAL A 209 7.44 6.69 9.53
C VAL A 209 8.17 7.75 8.71
N SER A 210 8.54 8.88 9.32
CA SER A 210 9.20 9.98 8.62
C SER A 210 10.53 9.57 7.99
N PHE A 211 11.31 8.74 8.67
CA PHE A 211 12.54 8.21 8.11
C PHE A 211 12.28 7.28 6.92
N ALA A 212 11.34 6.33 7.04
CA ALA A 212 11.01 5.42 5.95
C ALA A 212 10.54 6.17 4.69
N LEU A 213 9.67 7.18 4.85
CA LEU A 213 9.20 8.04 3.77
C LEU A 213 10.36 8.83 3.13
N THR A 214 11.26 9.39 3.96
CA THR A 214 12.43 10.15 3.48
C THR A 214 13.40 9.26 2.70
N GLU A 215 13.69 8.06 3.20
CA GLU A 215 14.62 7.14 2.53
C GLU A 215 14.01 6.57 1.25
N ALA A 216 12.69 6.30 1.21
CA ALA A 216 12.01 5.84 0.00
C ALA A 216 12.06 6.91 -1.09
N ARG A 217 11.85 8.18 -0.72
CA ARG A 217 12.00 9.34 -1.62
C ARG A 217 13.41 9.45 -2.18
N LYS A 218 14.44 9.41 -1.33
CA LYS A 218 15.84 9.51 -1.76
C LYS A 218 16.26 8.39 -2.73
N ASN A 219 15.69 7.20 -2.54
CA ASN A 219 15.96 6.03 -3.36
C ASN A 219 15.05 5.91 -4.59
N ASN A 220 14.09 6.83 -4.80
CA ASN A 220 13.07 6.75 -5.84
C ASN A 220 12.32 5.40 -5.84
N VAL A 221 12.07 4.85 -4.65
CA VAL A 221 11.35 3.58 -4.48
C VAL A 221 9.88 3.87 -4.23
N ALA A 222 9.01 3.30 -5.07
CA ALA A 222 7.57 3.42 -4.90
C ALA A 222 7.12 2.85 -3.56
N LEU A 223 6.17 3.51 -2.92
CA LEU A 223 5.69 3.19 -1.59
C LEU A 223 4.19 2.90 -1.62
N LYS A 224 3.80 1.90 -0.83
CA LYS A 224 2.42 1.73 -0.38
C LYS A 224 2.38 1.58 1.13
N ALA A 225 1.29 1.97 1.75
CA ALA A 225 1.09 1.78 3.18
C ALA A 225 0.13 0.62 3.48
N THR A 226 0.15 0.13 4.71
CA THR A 226 -0.78 -0.88 5.20
C THR A 226 -1.03 -0.70 6.69
N ALA A 227 -2.25 -1.06 7.11
CA ALA A 227 -2.73 -1.07 8.49
C ALA A 227 -2.67 0.28 9.22
N GLY A 228 -3.72 0.60 9.98
CA GLY A 228 -3.72 1.76 10.87
C GLY A 228 -4.01 3.12 10.23
N LEU A 229 -4.22 3.20 8.91
CA LEU A 229 -4.55 4.44 8.20
C LEU A 229 -6.06 4.55 7.90
N HIS A 230 -6.88 4.55 8.94
CA HIS A 230 -8.35 4.63 8.84
C HIS A 230 -8.87 6.07 8.82
N HIS A 231 -8.14 6.95 9.50
CA HIS A 231 -8.57 8.31 9.79
C HIS A 231 -7.66 9.31 9.05
N PRO A 232 -8.18 10.49 8.65
CA PRO A 232 -7.41 11.46 7.87
C PRO A 232 -6.25 12.04 8.67
N VAL A 233 -6.45 12.32 9.96
CA VAL A 233 -5.51 13.05 10.81
C VAL A 233 -5.09 12.20 12.01
N ARG A 234 -3.84 12.35 12.43
CA ARG A 234 -3.25 11.69 13.60
C ARG A 234 -4.05 12.05 14.85
N HIS A 235 -4.39 11.04 15.63
CA HIS A 235 -5.15 11.21 16.87
C HIS A 235 -4.87 10.07 17.84
N TYR A 236 -5.31 10.22 19.09
CA TYR A 236 -5.26 9.13 20.07
C TYR A 236 -6.50 8.26 19.92
N ALA A 237 -6.31 6.96 19.74
CA ALA A 237 -7.40 6.01 19.59
C ALA A 237 -7.49 5.11 20.84
N ASP A 238 -8.61 5.23 21.56
CA ASP A 238 -8.89 4.41 22.74
C ASP A 238 -8.96 2.90 22.40
N SER A 239 -9.32 2.53 21.17
CA SER A 239 -9.43 1.13 20.73
C SER A 239 -8.09 0.37 20.79
N VAL A 240 -6.98 1.07 20.54
CA VAL A 240 -5.61 0.50 20.52
C VAL A 240 -4.70 1.10 21.59
N GLN A 241 -5.22 2.03 22.41
CA GLN A 241 -4.51 2.69 23.51
C GLN A 241 -3.21 3.39 23.08
N THR A 242 -3.15 3.88 21.83
CA THR A 242 -1.99 4.60 21.28
C THR A 242 -2.41 5.65 20.24
N LYS A 243 -1.44 6.43 19.75
CA LYS A 243 -1.66 7.39 18.66
C LYS A 243 -1.64 6.67 17.30
N MET A 244 -2.73 6.79 16.55
CA MET A 244 -2.80 6.32 15.16
C MET A 244 -2.31 7.40 14.20
N HIS A 245 -1.64 7.01 13.12
CA HIS A 245 -1.27 7.94 12.05
C HIS A 245 -2.48 8.27 11.18
N GLY A 246 -2.54 9.50 10.67
CA GLY A 246 -3.54 9.89 9.67
C GLY A 246 -3.05 9.64 8.24
N PHE A 247 -3.94 9.28 7.31
CA PHE A 247 -3.52 9.14 5.90
C PHE A 247 -3.15 10.48 5.25
N LEU A 248 -3.73 11.61 5.70
CA LEU A 248 -3.30 12.95 5.26
C LEU A 248 -1.91 13.29 5.78
N ASN A 249 -1.62 12.95 7.04
CA ASN A 249 -0.27 13.09 7.59
C ASN A 249 0.74 12.32 6.74
N VAL A 250 0.50 11.02 6.52
CA VAL A 250 1.46 10.13 5.86
C VAL A 250 1.64 10.45 4.38
N PHE A 251 0.56 10.50 3.60
CA PHE A 251 0.65 10.76 2.17
C PHE A 251 0.89 12.23 1.85
N GLY A 252 0.26 13.16 2.57
CA GLY A 252 0.49 14.59 2.40
C GLY A 252 1.90 14.98 2.81
N GLY A 253 2.39 14.46 3.94
CA GLY A 253 3.79 14.63 4.33
C GLY A 253 4.75 14.08 3.28
N ALA A 254 4.51 12.87 2.75
CA ALA A 254 5.35 12.31 1.70
C ALA A 254 5.35 13.17 0.42
N MET A 255 4.19 13.65 -0.02
CA MET A 255 4.05 14.53 -1.19
C MET A 255 4.82 15.84 -1.02
N LEU A 256 4.63 16.53 0.12
CA LEU A 256 5.39 17.75 0.44
C LEU A 256 6.89 17.45 0.58
N GLY A 257 7.24 16.25 1.07
CA GLY A 257 8.61 15.74 1.10
C GLY A 257 9.26 15.68 -0.28
N TYR A 258 8.52 15.24 -1.31
CA TYR A 258 8.97 15.28 -2.71
C TYR A 258 9.09 16.71 -3.24
N ALA A 259 8.09 17.56 -2.99
CA ALA A 259 8.06 18.93 -3.51
C ALA A 259 9.16 19.84 -2.91
N HIS A 260 9.53 19.62 -1.63
CA HIS A 260 10.40 20.54 -0.89
C HIS A 260 11.71 19.92 -0.37
N ASP A 261 12.03 18.68 -0.78
CA ASP A 261 13.22 17.95 -0.33
C ASP A 261 13.33 17.87 1.21
N LEU A 262 12.20 17.69 1.89
CA LEU A 262 12.14 17.73 3.36
C LEU A 262 13.06 16.68 3.99
N SER A 263 13.71 17.09 5.09
CA SER A 263 14.43 16.18 5.98
C SER A 263 13.46 15.34 6.80
N ALA A 264 13.95 14.24 7.37
CA ALA A 264 13.13 13.40 8.26
C ALA A 264 12.63 14.16 9.52
N SER A 265 13.30 15.25 9.92
CA SER A 265 12.87 16.07 11.05
C SER A 265 11.69 16.96 10.66
N GLU A 266 11.79 17.67 9.53
CA GLU A 266 10.70 18.50 9.01
C GLU A 266 9.48 17.64 8.68
N LEU A 267 9.69 16.48 8.06
CA LEU A 267 8.61 15.52 7.80
C LEU A 267 7.96 15.01 9.10
N SER A 268 8.72 14.87 10.18
CA SER A 268 8.14 14.47 11.48
C SER A 268 7.14 15.49 12.02
N GLU A 269 7.29 16.77 11.69
CA GLU A 269 6.35 17.82 12.11
C GLU A 269 4.98 17.59 11.46
N ILE A 270 4.95 17.39 10.13
CA ILE A 270 3.72 17.06 9.38
C ILE A 270 3.12 15.74 9.85
N ILE A 271 3.95 14.71 10.06
CA ILE A 271 3.48 13.38 10.48
C ILE A 271 2.90 13.42 11.90
N SER A 272 3.34 14.36 12.73
CA SER A 272 2.85 14.57 14.10
C SER A 272 1.63 15.49 14.21
N GLU A 273 1.21 16.13 13.12
CA GLU A 273 0.09 17.08 13.14
C GLU A 273 -1.24 16.42 13.55
N GLU A 274 -1.94 17.03 14.50
CA GLU A 274 -3.22 16.56 15.02
C GLU A 274 -4.38 17.53 14.72
N ASP A 275 -4.07 18.75 14.27
CA ASP A 275 -5.05 19.76 13.89
C ASP A 275 -5.46 19.59 12.41
N PRO A 276 -6.70 19.17 12.10
CA PRO A 276 -7.16 19.03 10.73
C PRO A 276 -7.20 20.34 9.95
N GLU A 277 -7.29 21.50 10.61
CA GLU A 277 -7.32 22.80 9.93
C GLU A 277 -5.98 23.15 9.26
N GLN A 278 -4.90 22.43 9.59
CA GLN A 278 -3.59 22.59 8.95
C GLN A 278 -3.50 21.90 7.58
N PHE A 279 -4.43 21.02 7.24
CA PHE A 279 -4.43 20.28 5.97
C PHE A 279 -5.40 20.94 4.99
N ILE A 280 -4.86 21.83 4.16
CA ILE A 280 -5.68 22.67 3.27
C ILE A 280 -5.62 22.10 1.86
N PHE A 281 -6.80 21.90 1.27
CA PHE A 281 -6.95 21.53 -0.13
C PHE A 281 -7.56 22.72 -0.89
N THR A 282 -7.02 23.00 -2.07
CA THR A 282 -7.55 23.98 -3.03
C THR A 282 -7.61 23.36 -4.42
N ASP A 283 -8.22 24.02 -5.40
CA ASP A 283 -8.14 23.56 -6.78
C ASP A 283 -6.68 23.52 -7.31
N ASP A 284 -5.81 24.40 -6.82
CA ASP A 284 -4.42 24.53 -7.30
C ASP A 284 -3.45 23.56 -6.61
N GLY A 285 -3.75 23.09 -5.39
CA GLY A 285 -2.84 22.19 -4.68
C GLY A 285 -3.26 21.81 -3.26
N PHE A 286 -2.34 21.10 -2.60
CA PHE A 286 -2.42 20.69 -1.20
C PHE A 286 -1.36 21.44 -0.39
N GLU A 287 -1.76 21.94 0.77
CA GLU A 287 -0.94 22.77 1.64
C GLU A 287 -0.91 22.24 3.08
N TRP A 288 0.24 22.43 3.71
CA TRP A 288 0.41 22.32 5.15
C TRP A 288 1.39 23.40 5.61
N ASN A 289 0.96 24.25 6.55
CA ASN A 289 1.69 25.46 6.97
C ASN A 289 2.10 26.34 5.76
N ASP A 290 3.40 26.53 5.52
CA ASP A 290 3.98 27.31 4.43
C ASP A 290 4.44 26.44 3.24
N LEU A 291 4.15 25.14 3.28
CA LEU A 291 4.50 24.18 2.23
C LEU A 291 3.29 23.94 1.31
N HIS A 292 3.55 23.86 0.01
CA HIS A 292 2.54 23.65 -1.02
C HIS A 292 3.03 22.64 -2.07
N ILE A 293 2.15 21.76 -2.56
CA ILE A 293 2.36 20.93 -3.74
C ILE A 293 1.20 21.10 -4.72
N SER A 294 1.50 21.24 -6.01
CA SER A 294 0.47 21.47 -7.03
C SER A 294 -0.39 20.24 -7.27
N THR A 295 -1.63 20.44 -7.72
CA THR A 295 -2.54 19.35 -8.13
C THR A 295 -1.94 18.45 -9.21
N ASP A 296 -1.15 19.00 -10.12
CA ASP A 296 -0.48 18.23 -11.18
C ASP A 296 0.61 17.31 -10.61
N ASP A 297 1.46 17.84 -9.72
CA ASP A 297 2.50 17.04 -9.04
C ASP A 297 1.89 15.95 -8.14
N ILE A 298 0.74 16.21 -7.51
CA ILE A 298 0.00 15.18 -6.75
C ILE A 298 -0.40 14.03 -7.68
N ASN A 299 -0.95 14.32 -8.87
CA ASN A 299 -1.32 13.28 -9.83
C ASN A 299 -0.10 12.45 -10.25
N GLU A 300 1.02 13.08 -10.57
CA GLU A 300 2.26 12.39 -10.96
C GLU A 300 2.78 11.49 -9.82
N LEU A 301 2.92 12.02 -8.61
CA LEU A 301 3.40 11.25 -7.46
C LEU A 301 2.49 10.08 -7.12
N ARG A 302 1.17 10.23 -7.25
CA ARG A 302 0.20 9.15 -7.02
C ARG A 302 0.31 8.02 -8.03
N GLU A 303 0.76 8.29 -9.25
CA GLU A 303 0.94 7.28 -10.30
C GLU A 303 2.23 6.45 -10.10
N VAL A 304 3.32 7.11 -9.68
CA VAL A 304 4.67 6.49 -9.71
C VAL A 304 5.28 6.22 -8.34
N ALA A 305 5.01 7.03 -7.32
CA ALA A 305 5.78 7.03 -6.07
C ALA A 305 4.95 6.68 -4.83
N LEU A 306 3.71 7.16 -4.75
CA LEU A 306 2.85 7.01 -3.58
C LEU A 306 1.59 6.30 -4.01
N ILE A 307 1.54 4.97 -3.90
CA ILE A 307 0.60 4.14 -4.67
C ILE A 307 -0.75 3.98 -3.99
N SER A 308 -0.80 3.47 -2.77
CA SER A 308 -2.07 3.18 -2.08
C SER A 308 -1.85 2.85 -0.62
N TYR A 309 -2.92 2.78 0.16
CA TYR A 309 -2.91 2.15 1.48
C TYR A 309 -4.01 1.10 1.64
N GLY A 310 -3.71 0.07 2.42
CA GLY A 310 -4.71 -0.93 2.81
C GLY A 310 -5.57 -0.45 3.97
N SER A 311 -6.90 -0.51 3.82
CA SER A 311 -7.87 -0.24 4.90
C SER A 311 -8.94 -1.32 4.97
N CYS A 312 -9.25 -1.81 6.17
CA CYS A 312 -10.33 -2.78 6.34
C CYS A 312 -11.74 -2.16 6.20
N SER A 313 -11.83 -0.83 6.14
CA SER A 313 -13.06 -0.07 5.92
C SER A 313 -12.89 0.89 4.74
N PHE A 314 -13.86 0.89 3.83
CA PHE A 314 -13.97 1.92 2.80
C PHE A 314 -14.87 3.08 3.25
N ASP A 315 -15.70 2.86 4.27
CA ASP A 315 -16.66 3.86 4.74
C ASP A 315 -15.98 4.82 5.71
N GLU A 316 -15.16 4.32 6.65
CA GLU A 316 -14.50 5.15 7.68
C GLU A 316 -13.67 6.32 7.10
N PRO A 317 -12.74 6.12 6.14
CA PRO A 317 -11.98 7.24 5.59
C PRO A 317 -12.85 8.30 4.91
N ARG A 318 -13.96 7.88 4.30
CA ARG A 318 -14.88 8.78 3.57
C ARG A 318 -15.74 9.58 4.54
N GLU A 319 -16.33 8.90 5.52
CA GLU A 319 -17.16 9.52 6.55
C GLU A 319 -16.35 10.55 7.33
N ASP A 320 -15.08 10.26 7.65
CA ASP A 320 -14.22 11.23 8.32
C ASP A 320 -13.87 12.43 7.44
N LEU A 321 -13.60 12.24 6.15
CA LEU A 321 -13.40 13.36 5.23
C LEU A 321 -14.67 14.22 5.07
N GLN A 322 -15.85 13.61 5.10
CA GLN A 322 -17.14 14.32 5.12
C GLN A 322 -17.32 15.10 6.43
N ASN A 323 -16.99 14.49 7.57
CA ASN A 323 -17.06 15.15 8.89
C ASN A 323 -16.10 16.35 8.99
N LEU A 324 -14.97 16.30 8.29
CA LEU A 324 -14.04 17.44 8.15
C LEU A 324 -14.49 18.48 7.11
N GLY A 325 -15.59 18.24 6.39
CA GLY A 325 -16.09 19.13 5.34
C GLY A 325 -15.24 19.14 4.06
N LEU A 326 -14.32 18.19 3.91
CA LEU A 326 -13.45 18.04 2.73
C LEU A 326 -14.17 17.33 1.58
N MET A 327 -15.14 16.46 1.92
CA MET A 327 -16.00 15.77 0.98
C MET A 327 -17.48 16.05 1.28
N SER A 328 -18.31 15.90 0.24
CA SER A 328 -19.78 16.03 0.31
C SER A 328 -20.44 14.68 0.10
#